data_AF-X1ND77-F1
#
_entry.id   AF-X1ND77-F1
#
_cell.length_a   1.000
_cell.length_b   1.000
_cell.length_c   1.000
_cell.angle_alpha   90.00
_cell.angle_beta   90.00
_cell.angle_gamma   90.00
#
_symmetry.space_group_name_H-M   'P 1'
#
loop_
_entity.id
_entity.type
_entity.pdbx_description
1 polymer ?
#
loop_
_entity_poly.entity_id
_entity_poly.type
_entity_poly.pdbx_seq_one_letter_code
_entity_poly.pdbx_strand_id
1 'polypeptide(L)'
;MSPLKHVKRSASLPTSAIRWNFIGSIPIAENTPKYRKTDLVRPAPARFPDYLAEDKEVSIEKGHYKAVYLTVRIPRNAEAGDYEGAVTIKTEKGNKSLPLHLTVYPLTLPDERHLMVAEWYTTRSNFKKFHDIDTPDSEQFYEMLRVYAQNMAEHRQNVFRISMDLITSKQQADGRLEFDFSRFDKRADIFWNTGHMDMLETGFAARFGEGGWSSREIVLRDFRVQKESTNQVITI
;
A
#
# COMPACT_ATOMS: atom_id res chain seq x y z
N MET A 1 -22.78 -0.69 -15.01
CA MET A 1 -23.52 0.25 -14.13
C MET A 1 -24.01 1.41 -14.96
N SER A 2 -25.13 2.03 -14.58
CA SER A 2 -25.51 3.32 -15.19
C SER A 2 -24.69 4.47 -14.58
N PRO A 3 -24.55 5.60 -15.29
CA PRO A 3 -24.00 6.81 -14.71
C PRO A 3 -24.82 7.24 -13.49
N LEU A 4 -24.14 7.73 -12.45
CA LEU A 4 -24.78 8.42 -11.33
C LEU A 4 -25.15 9.82 -11.78
N LYS A 5 -26.45 10.11 -11.86
CA LYS A 5 -26.99 11.39 -12.34
C LYS A 5 -27.56 12.19 -11.18
N HIS A 6 -27.24 13.48 -11.12
CA HIS A 6 -27.77 14.38 -10.12
C HIS A 6 -29.28 14.53 -10.31
N VAL A 7 -30.07 14.37 -9.24
CA VAL A 7 -31.53 14.31 -9.31
C VAL A 7 -32.16 15.63 -9.79
N LYS A 8 -31.59 16.77 -9.40
CA LYS A 8 -32.15 18.12 -9.69
C LYS A 8 -31.41 18.92 -10.77
N ARG A 9 -30.25 18.47 -11.24
CA ARG A 9 -29.35 19.25 -12.11
C ARG A 9 -28.94 18.38 -13.29
N SER A 10 -28.62 19.00 -14.42
CA SER A 10 -28.06 18.30 -15.58
C SER A 10 -26.57 18.01 -15.36
N ALA A 11 -26.26 17.24 -14.31
CA ALA A 11 -24.91 16.85 -13.92
C ALA A 11 -24.85 15.35 -13.67
N SER A 12 -23.70 14.74 -13.94
CA SER A 12 -23.47 13.31 -13.69
C SER A 12 -22.03 13.08 -13.31
N LEU A 13 -21.79 12.09 -12.45
CA LEU A 13 -20.43 11.65 -12.20
C LEU A 13 -19.87 10.95 -13.46
N PRO A 14 -18.58 11.15 -13.79
CA PRO A 14 -17.97 10.48 -14.93
C PRO A 14 -17.98 8.97 -14.72
N THR A 15 -18.08 8.17 -15.78
CA THR A 15 -18.10 6.69 -15.66
C THR A 15 -16.84 6.15 -14.94
N SER A 16 -15.70 6.83 -15.09
CA SER A 16 -14.44 6.50 -14.41
C SER A 16 -14.45 6.75 -12.89
N ALA A 17 -15.44 7.50 -12.37
CA ALA A 17 -15.64 7.68 -10.94
C ALA A 17 -16.06 6.38 -10.25
N ILE A 18 -16.59 5.41 -11.00
CA ILE A 18 -17.16 4.19 -10.46
C ILE A 18 -16.32 3.00 -10.91
N ARG A 19 -15.84 2.24 -9.94
CA ARG A 19 -15.14 0.97 -10.18
C ARG A 19 -15.78 -0.13 -9.34
N TRP A 20 -15.69 -1.36 -9.83
CA TRP A 20 -16.14 -2.51 -9.08
C TRP A 20 -15.18 -3.68 -9.29
N ASN A 21 -15.10 -4.51 -8.26
CA ASN A 21 -14.26 -5.70 -8.22
C ASN A 21 -15.01 -6.82 -7.51
N PHE A 22 -14.81 -8.06 -7.95
CA PHE A 22 -15.20 -9.19 -7.12
C PHE A 22 -14.32 -9.25 -5.88
N ILE A 23 -14.90 -9.64 -4.75
CA ILE A 23 -14.12 -9.86 -3.53
C ILE A 23 -13.53 -11.28 -3.60
N GLY A 24 -12.21 -11.33 -3.61
CA GLY A 24 -11.42 -12.53 -3.48
C GLY A 24 -11.27 -12.94 -2.02
N SER A 25 -10.86 -14.19 -1.79
CA SER A 25 -10.62 -14.68 -0.43
C SER A 25 -9.23 -15.26 -0.30
N ILE A 26 -8.62 -15.09 0.87
CA ILE A 26 -7.34 -15.70 1.24
C ILE A 26 -7.56 -16.85 2.23
N PRO A 27 -6.79 -17.93 2.15
CA PRO A 27 -6.81 -18.97 3.16
C PRO A 27 -6.04 -18.52 4.41
N ILE A 28 -6.66 -18.63 5.58
CA ILE A 28 -5.99 -18.53 6.87
C ILE A 28 -6.06 -19.91 7.52
N ALA A 29 -4.90 -20.52 7.73
CA ALA A 29 -4.80 -21.89 8.25
C ALA A 29 -4.99 -21.95 9.77
N GLU A 30 -4.44 -20.98 10.49
CA GLU A 30 -4.38 -20.99 11.95
C GLU A 30 -4.72 -19.61 12.53
N ASN A 31 -5.33 -19.59 13.72
CA ASN A 31 -5.61 -18.36 14.44
C ASN A 31 -4.32 -17.82 15.08
N THR A 32 -4.23 -16.50 15.26
CA THR A 32 -3.11 -15.90 16.01
C THR A 32 -3.06 -16.49 17.43
N PRO A 33 -1.90 -16.90 17.96
CA PRO A 33 -1.79 -17.44 19.33
C PRO A 33 -2.35 -16.49 20.39
N LYS A 34 -2.75 -17.05 21.55
CA LYS A 34 -3.26 -16.27 22.71
C LYS A 34 -4.52 -15.42 22.42
N TYR A 35 -5.30 -15.80 21.41
CA TYR A 35 -6.61 -15.19 21.14
C TYR A 35 -7.66 -15.61 22.18
N ARG A 36 -8.67 -14.76 22.40
CA ARG A 36 -9.87 -15.14 23.15
C ARG A 36 -10.89 -15.69 22.17
N LYS A 37 -11.41 -16.90 22.43
CA LYS A 37 -12.40 -17.55 21.55
C LYS A 37 -13.67 -16.70 21.36
N THR A 38 -14.04 -15.93 22.37
CA THR A 38 -15.20 -15.02 22.35
C THR A 38 -15.06 -13.87 21.36
N ASP A 39 -13.83 -13.54 20.96
CA ASP A 39 -13.56 -12.39 20.09
C ASP A 39 -13.59 -12.80 18.60
N LEU A 40 -13.70 -14.10 18.31
CA LEU A 40 -13.71 -14.62 16.95
C LEU A 40 -15.13 -14.66 16.38
N VAL A 41 -15.35 -13.89 15.32
CA VAL A 41 -16.52 -14.04 14.45
C VAL A 41 -16.44 -15.34 13.63
N ARG A 42 -15.23 -15.75 13.25
CA ARG A 42 -14.97 -16.99 12.49
C ARG A 42 -13.57 -17.51 12.79
N PRO A 43 -13.41 -18.76 13.28
CA PRO A 43 -12.09 -19.34 13.51
C PRO A 43 -11.45 -19.86 12.21
N ALA A 44 -10.12 -19.82 12.15
CA ALA A 44 -9.33 -20.62 11.21
C ALA A 44 -9.34 -22.12 11.61
N PRO A 45 -9.17 -23.07 10.66
CA PRO A 45 -8.89 -22.86 9.24
C PRO A 45 -10.13 -22.38 8.46
N ALA A 46 -9.98 -21.28 7.72
CA ALA A 46 -11.06 -20.69 6.95
C ALA A 46 -10.55 -19.77 5.84
N ARG A 47 -11.40 -19.50 4.86
CA ARG A 47 -11.15 -18.47 3.84
C ARG A 47 -11.83 -17.17 4.22
N PHE A 48 -11.10 -16.06 4.19
CA PHE A 48 -11.60 -14.73 4.54
C PHE A 48 -11.61 -13.83 3.30
N PRO A 49 -12.68 -13.03 3.09
CA PRO A 49 -12.73 -12.05 2.01
C PRO A 49 -11.69 -10.95 2.29
N ASP A 50 -10.81 -10.66 1.33
CA ASP A 50 -9.65 -9.79 1.61
C ASP A 50 -9.27 -8.90 0.41
N TYR A 51 -8.98 -9.48 -0.75
CA TYR A 51 -8.50 -8.72 -1.91
C TYR A 51 -9.61 -8.38 -2.92
N LEU A 52 -9.39 -7.29 -3.66
CA LEU A 52 -10.22 -6.89 -4.80
C LEU A 52 -9.70 -7.56 -6.07
N ALA A 53 -10.42 -8.54 -6.59
CA ALA A 53 -10.02 -9.30 -7.78
C ALA A 53 -10.19 -8.47 -9.05
N GLU A 54 -9.31 -8.69 -10.04
CA GLU A 54 -9.36 -7.98 -11.32
C GLU A 54 -10.41 -8.56 -12.28
N ASP A 55 -10.78 -9.83 -12.10
CA ASP A 55 -11.78 -10.55 -12.89
C ASP A 55 -13.06 -9.73 -13.08
N LYS A 56 -13.57 -9.73 -14.32
CA LYS A 56 -14.81 -9.02 -14.71
C LYS A 56 -15.99 -9.95 -14.93
N GLU A 57 -15.77 -11.25 -14.79
CA GLU A 57 -16.81 -12.28 -14.80
C GLU A 57 -16.39 -13.44 -13.89
N VAL A 58 -17.36 -14.19 -13.40
CA VAL A 58 -17.11 -15.34 -12.53
C VAL A 58 -18.28 -16.32 -12.59
N SER A 59 -17.97 -17.61 -12.54
CA SER A 59 -18.97 -18.66 -12.36
C SER A 59 -19.29 -18.84 -10.89
N ILE A 60 -20.58 -18.91 -10.55
CA ILE A 60 -21.05 -19.10 -9.18
C ILE A 60 -21.78 -20.43 -9.09
N GLU A 61 -21.26 -21.33 -8.25
CA GLU A 61 -21.88 -22.62 -7.98
C GLU A 61 -23.19 -22.48 -7.20
N LYS A 62 -24.09 -23.44 -7.36
CA LYS A 62 -25.34 -23.50 -6.59
C LYS A 62 -25.01 -23.50 -5.08
N GLY A 63 -25.73 -22.67 -4.32
CA GLY A 63 -25.56 -22.55 -2.88
C GLY A 63 -24.40 -21.63 -2.44
N HIS A 64 -23.66 -21.04 -3.38
CA HIS A 64 -22.59 -20.10 -3.09
C HIS A 64 -22.99 -18.66 -3.44
N TYR A 65 -22.35 -17.73 -2.75
CA TYR A 65 -22.51 -16.30 -2.98
C TYR A 65 -21.16 -15.69 -3.38
N LYS A 66 -21.22 -14.63 -4.18
CA LYS A 66 -20.05 -13.84 -4.51
C LYS A 66 -20.31 -12.39 -4.16
N ALA A 67 -19.42 -11.80 -3.37
CA ALA A 67 -19.49 -10.39 -3.02
C ALA A 67 -18.81 -9.54 -4.10
N VAL A 68 -19.35 -8.34 -4.31
CA VAL A 68 -18.83 -7.31 -5.21
C VAL A 68 -18.57 -6.08 -4.37
N TYR A 69 -17.36 -5.53 -4.46
CA TYR A 69 -17.00 -4.26 -3.87
C TYR A 69 -17.23 -3.14 -4.88
N LEU A 70 -17.85 -2.04 -4.44
CA LEU A 70 -18.11 -0.86 -5.27
C LEU A 70 -17.33 0.33 -4.73
N THR A 71 -16.44 0.88 -5.55
CA THR A 71 -15.69 2.10 -5.24
C THR A 71 -16.27 3.27 -6.03
N VAL A 72 -16.70 4.31 -5.32
CA VAL A 72 -17.21 5.55 -5.92
C VAL A 72 -16.29 6.70 -5.53
N ARG A 73 -15.48 7.18 -6.48
CA ARG A 73 -14.60 8.33 -6.33
C ARG A 73 -15.36 9.61 -6.67
N ILE A 74 -15.63 10.44 -5.68
CA ILE A 74 -16.30 11.74 -5.88
C ILE A 74 -15.29 12.77 -6.42
N PRO A 75 -15.47 13.29 -7.65
CA PRO A 75 -14.63 14.39 -8.16
C PRO A 75 -14.74 15.64 -7.27
N ARG A 76 -13.65 16.41 -7.14
CA ARG A 76 -13.65 17.64 -6.30
C ARG A 76 -14.67 18.68 -6.76
N ASN A 77 -14.97 18.71 -8.06
CA ASN A 77 -15.95 19.59 -8.69
C ASN A 77 -17.33 18.93 -8.86
N ALA A 78 -17.60 17.81 -8.18
CA ALA A 78 -18.94 17.24 -8.18
C ALA A 78 -19.93 18.21 -7.53
N GLU A 79 -21.08 18.39 -8.16
CA GLU A 79 -22.17 19.19 -7.61
C GLU A 79 -22.70 18.54 -6.33
N ALA A 80 -22.92 19.32 -5.29
CA ALA A 80 -23.54 18.82 -4.07
C ALA A 80 -25.02 18.51 -4.30
N GLY A 81 -25.48 17.38 -3.75
CA GLY A 81 -26.86 16.93 -3.83
C GLY A 81 -26.98 15.42 -4.01
N ASP A 82 -28.20 14.98 -4.29
CA ASP A 82 -28.51 13.56 -4.45
C ASP A 82 -28.27 13.11 -5.90
N TYR A 83 -27.67 11.95 -6.04
CA TYR A 83 -27.40 11.26 -7.29
C TYR A 83 -28.08 9.89 -7.31
N GLU A 84 -28.60 9.51 -8.47
CA GLU A 84 -29.25 8.22 -8.69
C GLU A 84 -28.62 7.47 -9.86
N GLY A 85 -28.55 6.16 -9.70
CA GLY A 85 -28.10 5.23 -10.72
C GLY A 85 -28.54 3.80 -10.39
N ALA A 86 -27.96 2.84 -11.09
CA ALA A 86 -28.26 1.44 -10.90
C ALA A 86 -27.03 0.55 -11.10
N VAL A 87 -26.91 -0.45 -10.23
CA VAL A 87 -26.00 -1.57 -10.38
C VAL A 87 -26.74 -2.69 -11.10
N THR A 88 -26.30 -3.03 -12.31
CA THR A 88 -26.86 -4.12 -13.10
C THR A 88 -25.93 -5.33 -13.07
N ILE A 89 -26.45 -6.44 -12.58
CA ILE A 89 -25.83 -7.76 -12.59
C ILE A 89 -26.36 -8.48 -13.82
N LYS A 90 -25.45 -8.94 -14.68
CA LYS A 90 -25.76 -9.72 -15.87
C LYS A 90 -25.36 -11.18 -15.62
N THR A 91 -26.26 -12.10 -15.95
CA THR A 91 -26.01 -13.55 -15.87
C THR A 91 -26.60 -14.21 -17.11
N GLU A 92 -26.20 -15.45 -17.38
CA GLU A 92 -26.81 -16.27 -18.44
C GLU A 92 -28.32 -16.48 -18.25
N LYS A 93 -28.81 -16.38 -17.00
CA LYS A 93 -30.23 -16.54 -16.65
C LYS A 93 -31.00 -15.21 -16.69
N GLY A 94 -30.35 -14.14 -17.12
CA GLY A 94 -30.94 -12.80 -17.24
C GLY A 94 -30.27 -11.75 -16.36
N ASN A 95 -30.83 -10.55 -16.42
CA ASN A 95 -30.28 -9.37 -15.76
C ASN A 95 -31.14 -8.96 -14.57
N LYS A 96 -30.47 -8.48 -13.51
CA LYS A 96 -31.11 -7.84 -12.37
C LYS A 96 -30.44 -6.52 -12.09
N SER A 97 -31.22 -5.52 -11.70
CA SER A 97 -30.73 -4.19 -11.36
C SER A 97 -31.12 -3.82 -9.94
N LEU A 98 -30.20 -3.20 -9.22
CA LEU A 98 -30.39 -2.63 -7.89
C LEU A 98 -30.21 -1.11 -7.98
N PRO A 99 -31.13 -0.31 -7.42
CA PRO A 99 -30.95 1.14 -7.39
C PRO A 99 -29.76 1.52 -6.50
N LEU A 100 -29.04 2.56 -6.90
CA LEU A 100 -27.94 3.14 -6.14
C LEU A 100 -28.25 4.62 -5.92
N HIS A 101 -28.36 5.00 -4.64
CA HIS A 101 -28.56 6.38 -4.20
C HIS A 101 -27.29 6.86 -3.51
N LEU A 102 -26.83 8.05 -3.88
CA LEU A 102 -25.62 8.68 -3.34
C LEU A 102 -25.92 10.14 -3.01
N THR A 103 -25.66 10.56 -1.78
CA THR A 103 -25.70 11.98 -1.39
C THR A 103 -24.28 12.55 -1.37
N VAL A 104 -24.03 13.58 -2.17
CA VAL A 104 -22.79 14.36 -2.16
C VAL A 104 -23.01 15.60 -1.32
N TYR A 105 -22.32 15.68 -0.18
CA TYR A 105 -22.38 16.85 0.69
C TYR A 105 -21.57 18.02 0.09
N PRO A 106 -21.91 19.29 0.43
CA PRO A 106 -21.17 20.48 -0.01
C PRO A 106 -19.85 20.65 0.78
N LEU A 107 -19.03 19.60 0.78
CA LEU A 107 -17.76 19.51 1.50
C LEU A 107 -16.71 18.93 0.54
N THR A 108 -15.58 19.62 0.39
CA THR A 108 -14.46 19.14 -0.41
C THR A 108 -13.38 18.59 0.51
N LEU A 109 -13.07 17.31 0.38
CA LEU A 109 -11.90 16.73 1.05
C LEU A 109 -10.62 17.38 0.46
N PRO A 110 -9.70 17.91 1.30
CA PRO A 110 -8.50 18.55 0.79
C PRO A 110 -7.52 17.53 0.20
N ASP A 111 -6.71 17.98 -0.75
CA ASP A 111 -5.59 17.20 -1.29
C ASP A 111 -4.43 17.18 -0.27
N GLU A 112 -4.28 18.27 0.50
CA GLU A 112 -3.33 18.38 1.61
C GLU A 112 -3.55 17.28 2.66
N ARG A 113 -2.45 16.75 3.18
CA ARG A 113 -2.44 15.65 4.14
C ARG A 113 -1.91 16.16 5.46
N HIS A 114 -2.81 16.25 6.43
CA HIS A 114 -2.46 16.76 7.76
C HIS A 114 -2.03 15.64 8.71
N LEU A 115 -2.52 14.41 8.50
CA LEU A 115 -2.12 13.24 9.26
C LEU A 115 -0.88 12.62 8.61
N MET A 116 0.18 12.43 9.41
CA MET A 116 1.37 11.69 8.98
C MET A 116 1.11 10.19 9.14
N VAL A 117 0.97 9.50 8.02
CA VAL A 117 0.68 8.07 7.96
C VAL A 117 1.90 7.35 7.43
N ALA A 118 2.46 6.48 8.27
CA ALA A 118 3.53 5.55 7.91
C ALA A 118 2.98 4.13 7.90
N GLU A 119 3.04 3.46 6.75
CA GLU A 119 2.85 2.03 6.64
C GLU A 119 4.14 1.43 6.06
N TRP A 120 4.77 0.54 6.83
CA TRP A 120 6.05 -0.02 6.43
C TRP A 120 5.85 -1.09 5.36
N TYR A 121 6.66 -1.00 4.30
CA TYR A 121 6.72 -1.97 3.23
C TYR A 121 8.04 -2.75 3.27
N THR A 122 8.06 -3.94 2.68
CA THR A 122 9.28 -4.72 2.50
C THR A 122 9.34 -5.34 1.11
N THR A 123 10.46 -5.14 0.43
CA THR A 123 10.68 -5.60 -0.95
C THR A 123 11.50 -6.88 -1.03
N ARG A 124 12.25 -7.25 0.02
CA ARG A 124 13.32 -8.29 0.00
C ARG A 124 12.87 -9.61 -0.64
N SER A 125 12.40 -10.56 0.16
CA SER A 125 11.93 -11.87 -0.35
C SER A 125 10.60 -11.77 -1.10
N ASN A 126 9.85 -10.69 -0.87
CA ASN A 126 8.50 -10.56 -1.40
C ASN A 126 8.48 -10.24 -2.89
N PHE A 127 9.40 -9.41 -3.39
CA PHE A 127 9.41 -9.10 -4.83
C PHE A 127 9.80 -10.31 -5.66
N LYS A 128 10.76 -11.13 -5.23
CA LYS A 128 11.00 -12.43 -5.86
C LYS A 128 9.76 -13.33 -5.79
N LYS A 129 9.20 -13.52 -4.59
CA LYS A 129 8.07 -14.44 -4.37
C LYS A 129 6.84 -14.11 -5.22
N PHE A 130 6.51 -12.82 -5.35
CA PHE A 130 5.25 -12.39 -5.95
C PHE A 130 5.41 -11.84 -7.36
N HIS A 131 6.60 -11.38 -7.75
CA HIS A 131 6.84 -10.69 -9.02
C HIS A 131 8.03 -11.26 -9.82
N ASP A 132 8.67 -12.33 -9.33
CA ASP A 132 9.85 -12.95 -9.93
C ASP A 132 11.09 -12.03 -10.07
N ILE A 133 11.13 -10.93 -9.31
CA ILE A 133 12.23 -9.96 -9.33
C ILE A 133 13.28 -10.34 -8.27
N ASP A 134 14.39 -10.94 -8.71
CA ASP A 134 15.50 -11.35 -7.83
C ASP A 134 16.50 -10.24 -7.55
N THR A 135 16.81 -9.42 -8.55
CA THR A 135 17.94 -8.48 -8.50
C THR A 135 17.49 -7.19 -7.82
N PRO A 136 17.94 -6.90 -6.59
CA PRO A 136 17.65 -5.64 -5.93
C PRO A 136 18.22 -4.50 -6.76
N ASP A 137 17.54 -3.36 -6.78
CA ASP A 137 18.01 -2.13 -7.44
C ASP A 137 18.21 -2.26 -8.96
N SER A 138 17.63 -3.29 -9.60
CA SER A 138 17.46 -3.35 -11.05
C SER A 138 16.35 -2.40 -11.52
N GLU A 139 16.28 -2.10 -12.82
CA GLU A 139 15.19 -1.26 -13.35
C GLU A 139 13.80 -1.89 -13.10
N GLN A 140 13.66 -3.20 -13.27
CA GLN A 140 12.43 -3.94 -12.97
C GLN A 140 12.03 -3.81 -11.49
N PHE A 141 13.01 -3.85 -10.58
CA PHE A 141 12.78 -3.61 -9.16
C PHE A 141 12.21 -2.21 -8.91
N TYR A 142 12.80 -1.18 -9.53
CA TYR A 142 12.36 0.20 -9.38
C TYR A 142 10.99 0.45 -10.02
N GLU A 143 10.72 -0.14 -11.18
CA GLU A 143 9.41 -0.09 -11.85
C GLU A 143 8.32 -0.68 -10.97
N MET A 144 8.57 -1.86 -10.38
CA MET A 144 7.63 -2.45 -9.44
C MET A 144 7.45 -1.59 -8.20
N LEU A 145 8.54 -1.05 -7.64
CA LEU A 145 8.45 -0.16 -6.48
C LEU A 145 7.63 1.11 -6.77
N ARG A 146 7.70 1.67 -7.99
CA ARG A 146 6.86 2.80 -8.41
C ARG A 146 5.36 2.46 -8.38
N VAL A 147 4.98 1.25 -8.79
CA VAL A 147 3.57 0.78 -8.71
C VAL A 147 3.10 0.78 -7.26
N TYR A 148 3.90 0.23 -6.35
CA TYR A 148 3.60 0.21 -4.92
C TYR A 148 3.54 1.62 -4.32
N ALA A 149 4.51 2.49 -4.66
CA ALA A 149 4.56 3.87 -4.18
C ALA A 149 3.33 4.67 -4.61
N GLN A 150 2.91 4.53 -5.87
CA GLN A 150 1.70 5.15 -6.39
C GLN A 150 0.45 4.65 -5.65
N ASN A 151 0.33 3.33 -5.42
CA ASN A 151 -0.79 2.78 -4.67
C ASN A 151 -0.81 3.30 -3.23
N MET A 152 0.31 3.32 -2.52
CA MET A 152 0.41 3.88 -1.17
C MET A 152 0.00 5.37 -1.14
N ALA A 153 0.49 6.16 -2.10
CA ALA A 153 0.14 7.56 -2.21
C ALA A 153 -1.37 7.75 -2.51
N GLU A 154 -1.99 6.95 -3.36
CA GLU A 154 -3.43 6.98 -3.63
C GLU A 154 -4.28 6.69 -2.38
N HIS A 155 -3.74 5.92 -1.43
CA HIS A 155 -4.35 5.61 -0.13
C HIS A 155 -3.93 6.59 0.98
N ARG A 156 -3.41 7.76 0.59
CA ARG A 156 -3.02 8.88 1.47
C ARG A 156 -1.86 8.62 2.43
N GLN A 157 -1.07 7.57 2.21
CA GLN A 157 0.22 7.43 2.90
C GLN A 157 1.19 8.52 2.42
N ASN A 158 1.81 9.25 3.35
CA ASN A 158 2.72 10.36 3.08
C ASN A 158 4.04 10.32 3.85
N VAL A 159 4.22 9.29 4.69
CA VAL A 159 5.51 9.00 5.32
C VAL A 159 6.05 7.70 4.72
N PHE A 160 7.24 7.77 4.12
CA PHE A 160 7.85 6.62 3.45
C PHE A 160 9.20 6.26 4.06
N ARG A 161 9.40 4.96 4.28
CA ARG A 161 10.65 4.45 4.84
C ARG A 161 11.69 4.21 3.75
N ILE A 162 12.86 4.83 3.88
CA ILE A 162 14.02 4.68 2.99
C ILE A 162 15.24 4.45 3.87
N SER A 163 15.75 3.20 3.92
CA SER A 163 16.81 2.84 4.88
C SER A 163 18.13 3.56 4.61
N MET A 164 18.80 4.05 5.66
CA MET A 164 20.20 4.50 5.58
C MET A 164 21.16 3.40 5.12
N ASP A 165 20.76 2.12 5.19
CA ASP A 165 21.56 0.99 4.67
C ASP A 165 21.80 1.04 3.16
N LEU A 166 21.10 1.93 2.45
CA LEU A 166 21.31 2.20 1.03
C LEU A 166 22.53 3.11 0.79
N ILE A 167 23.01 3.80 1.82
CA ILE A 167 24.17 4.69 1.75
C ILE A 167 25.43 3.83 1.91
N THR A 168 26.27 3.80 0.88
CA THR A 168 27.54 3.08 0.95
C THR A 168 28.56 3.96 1.67
N SER A 169 29.17 3.44 2.73
CA SER A 169 30.17 4.16 3.52
C SER A 169 31.56 3.56 3.28
N LYS A 170 32.53 4.41 2.95
CA LYS A 170 33.94 4.03 2.78
C LYS A 170 34.83 4.84 3.72
N GLN A 171 35.89 4.21 4.23
CA GLN A 171 36.96 4.89 4.95
C GLN A 171 38.19 4.95 4.05
N GLN A 172 38.62 6.17 3.72
CA GLN A 172 39.82 6.44 2.92
C GLN A 172 41.10 6.14 3.71
N ALA A 173 42.23 6.05 3.02
CA ALA A 173 43.52 5.74 3.63
C ALA A 173 43.97 6.73 4.73
N ASP A 174 43.50 7.99 4.66
CA ASP A 174 43.76 9.04 5.66
C ASP A 174 42.78 9.01 6.86
N GLY A 175 41.84 8.07 6.87
CA GLY A 175 40.83 7.90 7.91
C GLY A 175 39.52 8.66 7.65
N ARG A 176 39.42 9.49 6.61
CA ARG A 176 38.21 10.22 6.24
C ARG A 176 37.09 9.27 5.79
N LEU A 177 35.85 9.59 6.14
CA LEU A 177 34.67 8.89 5.67
C LEU A 177 34.11 9.52 4.39
N GLU A 178 33.80 8.68 3.42
CA GLU A 178 33.12 9.01 2.17
C GLU A 178 31.80 8.25 2.09
N PHE A 179 30.73 8.94 1.69
CA PHE A 179 29.39 8.39 1.62
C PHE A 179 28.82 8.53 0.21
N ASP A 180 28.36 7.41 -0.36
CA ASP A 180 27.67 7.36 -1.64
C ASP A 180 26.16 7.14 -1.42
N PHE A 181 25.39 8.17 -1.78
CA PHE A 181 23.94 8.23 -1.63
C PHE A 181 23.19 7.75 -2.87
N SER A 182 23.86 7.35 -3.96
CA SER A 182 23.21 7.09 -5.26
C SER A 182 22.01 6.14 -5.19
N ARG A 183 22.12 5.06 -4.39
CA ARG A 183 21.03 4.09 -4.19
C ARG A 183 19.94 4.62 -3.26
N PHE A 184 20.32 5.41 -2.26
CA PHE A 184 19.39 6.08 -1.35
C PHE A 184 18.52 7.07 -2.13
N ASP A 185 19.16 7.96 -2.90
CA ASP A 185 18.50 9.01 -3.68
C ASP A 185 17.59 8.41 -4.75
N LYS A 186 18.08 7.43 -5.53
CA LYS A 186 17.27 6.76 -6.56
C LYS A 186 16.00 6.11 -5.98
N ARG A 187 16.07 5.60 -4.73
CA ARG A 187 14.91 5.03 -4.05
C ARG A 187 14.02 6.10 -3.43
N ALA A 188 14.58 7.17 -2.90
CA ALA A 188 13.85 8.32 -2.39
C ALA A 188 13.04 9.00 -3.48
N ASP A 189 13.65 9.18 -4.66
CA ASP A 189 13.03 9.79 -5.83
C ASP A 189 11.75 9.08 -6.26
N ILE A 190 11.66 7.76 -6.10
CA ILE A 190 10.44 7.01 -6.43
C ILE A 190 9.25 7.48 -5.58
N PHE A 191 9.46 7.71 -4.30
CA PHE A 191 8.42 8.20 -3.39
C PHE A 191 8.21 9.70 -3.54
N TRP A 192 9.28 10.48 -3.72
CA TRP A 192 9.19 11.92 -3.97
C TRP A 192 8.37 12.22 -5.22
N ASN A 193 8.60 11.47 -6.31
CA ASN A 193 7.92 11.63 -7.59
C ASN A 193 6.43 11.26 -7.55
N THR A 194 5.91 10.70 -6.44
CA THR A 194 4.46 10.59 -6.22
C THR A 194 3.81 11.96 -6.00
N GLY A 195 4.58 13.01 -5.68
CA GLY A 195 4.10 14.34 -5.33
C GLY A 195 3.41 14.41 -3.96
N HIS A 196 3.56 13.36 -3.15
CA HIS A 196 2.74 13.09 -1.98
C HIS A 196 3.52 12.61 -0.75
N MET A 197 4.85 12.75 -0.76
CA MET A 197 5.71 12.48 0.38
C MET A 197 5.91 13.76 1.19
N ASP A 198 5.45 13.75 2.44
CA ASP A 198 5.62 14.86 3.38
C ASP A 198 6.80 14.60 4.34
N MET A 199 7.07 13.34 4.67
CA MET A 199 8.20 12.93 5.51
C MET A 199 8.84 11.64 5.02
N LEU A 200 10.11 11.45 5.40
CA LEU A 200 10.84 10.22 5.17
C LEU A 200 11.35 9.64 6.49
N GLU A 201 11.24 8.32 6.64
CA GLU A 201 11.80 7.58 7.77
C GLU A 201 13.06 6.85 7.33
N THR A 202 14.19 7.17 7.96
CA THR A 202 15.49 6.57 7.58
C THR A 202 15.78 5.23 8.29
N GLY A 203 14.87 4.81 9.17
CA GLY A 203 15.03 3.69 10.09
C GLY A 203 15.51 4.14 11.46
N PHE A 204 15.93 3.17 12.29
CA PHE A 204 16.33 3.45 13.66
C PHE A 204 17.80 3.89 13.75
N ALA A 205 18.07 4.99 14.46
CA ALA A 205 19.41 5.47 14.80
C ALA A 205 20.00 4.78 16.05
N ALA A 206 19.15 4.13 16.84
CA ALA A 206 19.53 3.38 18.03
C ALA A 206 18.79 2.04 18.06
N ARG A 207 19.31 1.08 18.83
CA ARG A 207 18.71 -0.24 19.03
C ARG A 207 18.74 -0.61 20.50
N PHE A 208 17.90 -1.55 20.88
CA PHE A 208 18.04 -2.19 22.17
C PHE A 208 19.35 -2.99 22.23
N GLY A 209 19.97 -3.00 23.41
CA GLY A 209 21.17 -3.77 23.70
C GLY A 209 20.93 -5.28 23.76
N GLU A 210 21.75 -5.98 24.55
CA GLU A 210 21.60 -7.42 24.72
C GLU A 210 20.20 -7.77 25.27
N GLY A 211 19.57 -8.78 24.69
CA GLY A 211 18.17 -9.16 24.98
C GLY A 211 17.10 -8.49 24.09
N GLY A 212 17.50 -7.64 23.12
CA GLY A 212 16.57 -7.07 22.13
C GLY A 212 15.47 -6.24 22.80
N TRP A 213 14.21 -6.40 22.39
CA TRP A 213 13.08 -5.64 22.94
C TRP A 213 12.89 -5.73 24.47
N SER A 214 13.53 -6.70 25.14
CA SER A 214 13.52 -6.83 26.60
C SER A 214 14.67 -6.11 27.30
N SER A 215 15.62 -5.55 26.54
CA SER A 215 16.78 -4.85 27.08
C SER A 215 16.36 -3.54 27.75
N ARG A 216 17.04 -3.20 28.84
CA ARG A 216 16.90 -1.89 29.49
C ARG A 216 17.87 -0.85 28.93
N GLU A 217 18.75 -1.26 28.03
CA GLU A 217 19.77 -0.41 27.43
C GLU A 217 19.41 -0.08 25.99
N ILE A 218 19.64 1.19 25.63
CA ILE A 218 19.54 1.69 24.26
C ILE A 218 20.95 2.10 23.84
N VAL A 219 21.45 1.46 22.80
CA VAL A 219 22.77 1.73 22.22
C VAL A 219 22.60 2.34 20.82
N LEU A 220 23.55 3.17 20.41
CA LEU A 220 23.55 3.68 19.05
C LEU A 220 23.69 2.53 18.05
N ARG A 221 23.11 2.72 16.88
CA ARG A 221 23.21 1.74 15.80
C ARG A 221 24.59 1.83 15.17
N ASP A 222 25.16 0.65 14.99
CA ASP A 222 26.37 0.37 14.24
C ASP A 222 26.19 0.55 12.72
N PHE A 223 27.19 1.12 12.04
CA PHE A 223 27.22 1.26 10.58
C PHE A 223 28.39 0.51 9.96
N ARG A 224 28.14 -0.12 8.80
CA ARG A 224 29.17 -0.84 8.03
C ARG A 224 29.95 0.12 7.17
N VAL A 225 31.27 0.11 7.30
CA VAL A 225 32.19 0.95 6.52
C VAL A 225 33.24 0.08 5.85
N GLN A 226 33.42 0.22 4.54
CA GLN A 226 34.47 -0.46 3.79
C GLN A 226 35.76 0.34 3.85
N LYS A 227 36.85 -0.25 4.35
CA LYS A 227 38.18 0.36 4.29
C LYS A 227 38.74 0.28 2.88
N GLU A 228 39.09 1.43 2.31
CA GLU A 228 39.66 1.52 0.96
C GLU A 228 41.00 0.77 0.88
N SER A 229 41.84 0.88 1.91
CA SER A 229 43.18 0.30 1.92
C SER A 229 43.21 -1.23 1.95
N THR A 230 42.17 -1.89 2.47
CA THR A 230 42.15 -3.35 2.68
C THR A 230 40.93 -4.05 2.08
N ASN A 231 39.95 -3.30 1.56
CA ASN A 231 38.60 -3.79 1.22
C ASN A 231 37.86 -4.50 2.36
N GLN A 232 38.34 -4.38 3.60
CA GLN A 232 37.69 -4.96 4.77
C GLN A 232 36.49 -4.12 5.20
N VAL A 233 35.37 -4.76 5.50
CA VAL A 233 34.23 -4.10 6.14
C VAL A 233 34.43 -4.10 7.65
N ILE A 234 34.43 -2.91 8.24
CA ILE A 234 34.41 -2.70 9.68
C ILE A 234 33.05 -2.16 10.12
N THR A 235 32.83 -2.16 11.42
CA THR A 235 31.65 -1.57 12.06
C THR A 235 32.11 -0.39 12.91
N ILE A 236 31.46 0.76 12.74
CA ILE A 236 31.68 1.99 13.51
C ILE A 236 30.36 2.39 14.19
#